data_AF-A0A4Y1ZC27-F1
#
_entry.id   AF-A0A4Y1ZC27-F1
#
_cell.length_a   1.000
_cell.length_b   1.000
_cell.length_c   1.000
_cell.angle_alpha   90.00
_cell.angle_beta   90.00
_cell.angle_gamma   90.00
#
_symmetry.space_group_name_H-M   'P 1'
#
loop_
_entity.id
_entity.type
_entity.pdbx_description
1 polymer ?
#
loop_
_entity_poly.entity_id
_entity_poly.type
_entity_poly.pdbx_seq_one_letter_code
_entity_poly.pdbx_strand_id
1 'polypeptide(L)'
;MKWTIERIQPGDREKIIQLVINNWGSEVMVVHDECFHLAEQPGFLAKGGQQILGLLTYRIDQNTDAELLSLDSFQENVGIGSALVKDFAD
;
A
#
# COMPACT_ATOMS: atom_id res chain seq x y z
N MET A 1 14.48 -7.90 -11.96
CA MET A 1 14.66 -6.62 -11.24
C MET A 1 14.76 -6.95 -9.75
N LYS A 2 15.68 -6.33 -9.00
CA LYS A 2 15.75 -6.53 -7.53
C LYS A 2 14.86 -5.47 -6.87
N TRP A 3 14.00 -5.89 -5.96
CA TRP A 3 13.17 -5.01 -5.15
C TRP A 3 13.20 -5.46 -3.69
N THR A 4 12.83 -4.55 -2.79
CA THR A 4 12.69 -4.78 -1.35
C THR A 4 11.30 -4.35 -0.89
N ILE A 5 10.82 -4.93 0.21
CA ILE A 5 9.59 -4.49 0.86
C ILE A 5 9.98 -3.65 2.08
N GLU A 6 9.35 -2.50 2.24
CA GLU A 6 9.59 -1.56 3.33
C GLU A 6 8.27 -1.05 3.90
N ARG A 7 8.20 -0.83 5.21
CA ARG A 7 7.06 -0.14 5.83
C ARG A 7 6.99 1.30 5.35
N ILE A 8 5.77 1.79 5.08
CA ILE A 8 5.52 3.21 4.77
C ILE A 8 6.12 4.09 5.88
N GLN A 9 6.86 5.12 5.47
CA GLN A 9 7.38 6.15 6.37
C GLN A 9 6.69 7.49 6.11
N PRO A 10 6.70 8.44 7.06
CA PRO A 10 6.10 9.77 6.85
C PRO A 10 6.59 10.50 5.60
N GLY A 11 7.86 10.29 5.20
CA GLY A 11 8.44 10.87 3.99
C GLY A 11 7.91 10.29 2.66
N ASP A 12 7.16 9.19 2.70
CA ASP A 12 6.56 8.58 1.50
C ASP A 12 5.18 9.19 1.15
N ARG A 13 4.59 9.98 2.07
CA ARG A 13 3.19 10.45 2.00
C ARG A 13 2.83 11.09 0.65
N GLU A 14 3.60 12.06 0.18
CA GLU A 14 3.32 12.77 -1.07
C GLU A 14 3.34 11.82 -2.27
N LYS A 15 4.29 10.88 -2.32
CA LYS A 15 4.36 9.89 -3.40
C LYS A 15 3.17 8.93 -3.37
N ILE A 16 2.75 8.51 -2.18
CA ILE A 16 1.58 7.64 -2.02
C ILE A 16 0.33 8.36 -2.48
N ILE A 17 0.10 9.62 -2.08
CA ILE A 17 -1.04 10.44 -2.54
C ILE A 17 -1.11 10.46 -4.07
N GLN A 18 0.02 10.74 -4.74
CA GLN A 18 0.06 10.74 -6.20
C GLN A 18 -0.28 9.37 -6.80
N LEU A 19 0.28 8.29 -6.23
CA LEU A 19 -0.01 6.93 -6.70
C LEU A 19 -1.48 6.57 -6.53
N VAL A 20 -2.08 6.82 -5.37
CA VAL A 20 -3.48 6.44 -5.12
C VAL A 20 -4.45 7.28 -5.94
N ILE A 21 -4.17 8.57 -6.16
CA ILE A 21 -4.98 9.39 -7.08
C ILE A 21 -4.88 8.85 -8.50
N ASN A 22 -3.69 8.48 -8.96
CA ASN A 22 -3.50 7.96 -10.32
C ASN A 22 -4.16 6.59 -10.52
N ASN A 23 -4.16 5.74 -9.49
CA ASN A 23 -4.70 4.38 -9.56
C ASN A 23 -6.20 4.29 -9.27
N TRP A 24 -6.69 5.09 -8.33
CA TRP A 24 -8.04 5.00 -7.77
C TRP A 24 -8.86 6.27 -7.94
N GLY A 25 -8.29 7.34 -8.51
CA GLY A 25 -8.98 8.61 -8.82
C GLY A 25 -9.15 9.56 -7.63
N SER A 26 -8.70 9.18 -6.44
CA SER A 26 -8.85 9.94 -5.20
C SER A 26 -7.78 9.55 -4.18
N GLU A 27 -7.44 10.45 -3.26
CA GLU A 27 -6.64 10.11 -2.07
C GLU A 27 -7.45 9.41 -0.97
N VAL A 28 -8.78 9.46 -1.08
CA VAL A 28 -9.75 8.86 -0.16
C VAL A 28 -10.35 7.60 -0.80
N MET A 29 -10.33 6.51 -0.05
CA MET A 29 -11.02 5.26 -0.38
C MET A 29 -12.18 5.04 0.59
N VAL A 30 -13.35 4.61 0.09
CA VAL A 30 -14.52 4.30 0.92
C VAL A 30 -14.65 2.79 1.06
N VAL A 31 -14.62 2.30 2.30
CA VAL A 31 -14.71 0.87 2.64
C VAL A 31 -15.66 0.73 3.83
N HIS A 32 -16.70 -0.10 3.72
CA HIS A 32 -17.70 -0.30 4.78
C HIS A 32 -18.32 1.00 5.33
N ASP A 33 -18.70 1.93 4.45
CA ASP A 33 -19.22 3.27 4.80
C ASP A 33 -18.25 4.17 5.58
N GLU A 34 -16.96 3.80 5.66
CA GLU A 34 -15.88 4.59 6.25
C GLU A 34 -14.93 5.15 5.19
N CYS A 35 -14.40 6.35 5.41
CA CYS A 35 -13.45 7.01 4.51
C CYS A 35 -12.02 6.88 5.04
N PHE A 36 -11.11 6.39 4.19
CA PHE A 36 -9.70 6.21 4.50
C PHE A 36 -8.83 7.08 3.60
N HIS A 37 -7.99 7.93 4.21
CA HIS A 37 -6.87 8.56 3.53
C HIS A 37 -5.72 7.54 3.46
N LEU A 38 -5.51 6.93 2.29
CA LEU A 38 -4.60 5.78 2.16
C LEU A 38 -3.14 6.10 2.52
N ALA A 39 -2.70 7.34 2.25
CA ALA A 39 -1.35 7.79 2.61
C ALA A 39 -1.12 7.98 4.13
N GLU A 40 -2.18 7.88 4.92
CA GLU A 40 -2.15 7.97 6.38
C GLU A 40 -2.32 6.60 7.05
N GLN A 41 -2.61 5.57 6.25
CA GLN A 41 -2.75 4.20 6.74
C GLN A 41 -1.38 3.51 6.83
N PRO A 42 -1.22 2.56 7.78
CA PRO A 42 -0.07 1.69 7.77
C PRO A 42 -0.06 0.83 6.49
N GLY A 43 1.12 0.36 6.12
CA GLY A 43 1.29 -0.36 4.88
C GLY A 43 2.73 -0.61 4.50
N PHE A 44 2.88 -1.16 3.31
CA PHE A 44 4.16 -1.56 2.73
C PHE A 44 4.32 -1.01 1.32
N LEU A 45 5.56 -0.71 0.97
CA LEU A 45 5.99 -0.33 -0.36
C LEU A 45 6.95 -1.38 -0.89
N ALA A 46 6.74 -1.81 -2.14
CA ALA A 46 7.76 -2.53 -2.88
C ALA A 46 8.63 -1.49 -3.60
N LYS A 47 9.93 -1.42 -3.28
CA LYS A 47 10.85 -0.43 -3.86
C LYS A 47 11.91 -1.10 -4.74
N GLY A 48 12.08 -0.57 -5.94
CA GLY A 48 13.19 -0.88 -6.85
C GLY A 48 14.10 0.34 -6.99
N GLY A 49 15.12 0.44 -6.14
CA GLY A 49 15.91 1.67 -6.03
C GLY A 49 15.04 2.83 -5.50
N GLN A 50 14.92 3.92 -6.27
CA GLN A 50 14.07 5.07 -5.89
C GLN A 50 12.61 4.95 -6.37
N GLN A 51 12.29 3.92 -7.16
CA GLN A 51 10.97 3.72 -7.73
C GLN A 51 10.11 2.88 -6.80
N ILE A 52 8.85 3.30 -6.60
CA ILE A 52 7.82 2.48 -5.98
C ILE A 52 7.22 1.59 -7.07
N LEU A 53 7.29 0.27 -6.85
CA LEU A 53 6.82 -0.77 -7.77
C LEU A 53 5.53 -1.44 -7.28
N GLY A 54 5.12 -1.18 -6.04
CA GLY A 54 3.85 -1.60 -5.50
C GLY A 54 3.57 -0.96 -4.14
N LEU A 55 2.31 -1.02 -3.73
CA LEU A 55 1.77 -0.44 -2.50
C LEU A 55 0.76 -1.42 -1.90
N LEU A 56 0.81 -1.63 -0.60
CA LEU A 56 -0.24 -2.28 0.17
C LEU A 56 -0.57 -1.37 1.35
N THR A 57 -1.83 -1.02 1.54
CA THR A 57 -2.31 -0.29 2.73
C THR A 57 -3.35 -1.12 3.48
N TYR A 58 -3.39 -0.98 4.79
CA TYR A 58 -4.31 -1.73 5.64
C TYR A 58 -4.79 -0.88 6.82
N ARG A 59 -5.93 -1.25 7.41
CA ARG A 59 -6.36 -0.75 8.73
C ARG A 59 -6.14 -1.81 9.80
N ILE A 60 -6.01 -1.37 11.04
CA ILE A 60 -6.02 -2.24 12.22
C ILE A 60 -7.29 -1.91 13.00
N ASP A 61 -8.18 -2.88 13.13
CA ASP A 61 -9.43 -2.69 13.85
C ASP A 61 -9.23 -2.84 15.37
N GLN A 62 -10.25 -2.45 16.14
CA GLN A 62 -10.23 -2.47 17.61
C GLN A 62 -9.97 -3.87 18.19
N ASN A 63 -10.28 -4.92 17.43
CA ASN A 63 -10.10 -6.33 17.83
C ASN A 63 -8.75 -6.90 17.38
N THR A 64 -7.79 -6.07 16.97
CA THR A 64 -6.45 -6.44 16.46
C THR A 64 -6.42 -7.16 15.11
N ASP A 65 -7.58 -7.37 14.49
CA ASP A 65 -7.65 -7.85 13.11
C ASP A 65 -7.19 -6.73 12.15
N ALA A 66 -6.38 -7.11 11.16
CA ALA A 66 -5.93 -6.21 10.12
C ALA A 66 -6.72 -6.47 8.83
N GLU A 67 -7.23 -5.40 8.22
CA GLU A 67 -7.93 -5.47 6.94
C GLU A 67 -7.10 -4.77 5.86
N LEU A 68 -6.78 -5.50 4.79
CA LEU A 68 -6.15 -4.96 3.60
C LEU A 68 -7.14 -4.03 2.88
N LEU A 69 -6.78 -2.75 2.77
CA LEU A 69 -7.59 -1.73 2.11
C LEU A 69 -7.26 -1.62 0.62
N SER A 70 -5.97 -1.56 0.27
CA SER A 70 -5.53 -1.50 -1.12
C SER A 70 -4.31 -2.39 -1.37
N LEU A 71 -4.25 -2.97 -2.56
CA LEU A 71 -3.09 -3.68 -3.09
C LEU A 71 -2.87 -3.27 -4.55
N ASP A 72 -1.74 -2.63 -4.80
CA ASP A 72 -1.33 -2.18 -6.11
C ASP A 72 0.03 -2.81 -6.46
N SER A 73 0.09 -3.55 -7.57
CA SER A 73 1.33 -4.10 -8.14
C SER A 73 1.50 -3.53 -9.55
N PHE A 74 2.43 -2.59 -9.73
CA PHE A 74 2.59 -1.86 -11.00
C PHE A 74 3.29 -2.67 -12.09
N GLN A 75 3.79 -3.85 -11.74
CA GLN A 75 4.31 -4.83 -12.69
C GLN A 75 3.71 -6.20 -12.40
N GLU A 76 3.12 -6.81 -13.42
CA GLU A 76 2.51 -8.13 -13.31
C GLU A 76 3.56 -9.26 -13.39
N ASN A 77 3.21 -10.43 -12.86
CA ASN A 77 3.96 -11.69 -13.00
C ASN A 77 5.41 -11.67 -12.50
N VAL A 78 5.77 -10.74 -11.59
CA VAL A 78 7.11 -10.63 -10.98
C VAL A 78 7.13 -10.86 -9.47
N GLY A 79 5.99 -11.24 -8.88
CA GLY A 79 5.88 -11.60 -7.46
C GLY A 79 5.76 -10.43 -6.47
N ILE A 80 5.66 -9.17 -6.94
CA ILE A 80 5.54 -7.99 -6.06
C ILE A 80 4.28 -8.08 -5.19
N GLY A 81 3.12 -8.32 -5.78
CA GLY A 81 1.86 -8.45 -5.03
C GLY A 81 1.93 -9.56 -3.98
N SER A 82 2.47 -10.72 -4.34
CA SER A 82 2.64 -11.84 -3.40
C SER A 82 3.58 -11.50 -2.24
N ALA A 83 4.66 -10.76 -2.49
CA ALA A 83 5.60 -10.35 -1.46
C ALA A 83 5.01 -9.31 -0.50
N LEU A 84 4.24 -8.34 -1.02
CA LEU A 84 3.52 -7.37 -0.20
C LEU A 84 2.53 -8.07 0.75
N VAL A 85 1.73 -9.01 0.22
CA VAL A 85 0.76 -9.77 1.03
C VAL A 85 1.47 -10.64 2.07
N LYS A 86 2.62 -11.22 1.73
CA LYS A 86 3.39 -12.02 2.69
C LYS A 86 3.81 -11.18 3.90
N ASP A 87 4.39 -9.99 3.69
CA ASP A 87 4.82 -9.13 4.79
C ASP A 87 3.67 -8.52 5.59
N PHE A 88 2.47 -8.42 4.99
CA PHE A 88 1.24 -8.06 5.71
C PHE A 88 0.73 -9.20 6.60
N ALA A 89 0.91 -10.45 6.20
CA ALA A 89 0.41 -11.62 6.91
C ALA A 89 1.36 -12.15 8.02
N ASP A 90 2.59 -11.63 8.08
CA ASP A 90 3.63 -11.97 9.08
C ASP A 90 3.52 -11.10 10.35
#